data_AF-S3ZCG9-F1
#
_entry.id   AF-S3ZCG9-F1
#
_cell.length_a   1.000
_cell.length_b   1.000
_cell.length_c   1.000
_cell.angle_alpha   90.00
_cell.angle_beta   90.00
_cell.angle_gamma   90.00
#
_symmetry.space_group_name_H-M   'P 1'
#
loop_
_entity.id
_entity.type
_entity.pdbx_description
1 polymer ?
#
loop_
_entity_poly.entity_id
_entity_poly.type
_entity_poly.pdbx_seq_one_letter_code
_entity_poly.pdbx_strand_id
1 'polypeptide(L)'
;MRDLIALLCHALRLVITGRTPRHRARAHPAPHTAPAPTPRSVPRHVQELRHPLTGEDVALIRPYLLAHERHREHRLQKERRTAAALASMGIDYDVTALAI
;
A
#
# COMPACT_ATOMS: atom_id res chain seq x y z
N MET A 1 -26.53 -5.79 9.03
CA MET A 1 -25.44 -6.19 8.10
C MET A 1 -24.53 -5.02 7.75
N ARG A 2 -25.07 -3.86 7.30
CA ARG A 2 -24.28 -2.66 7.01
C ARG A 2 -23.57 -2.08 8.24
N ASP A 3 -24.21 -2.16 9.40
CA ASP A 3 -23.66 -1.61 10.65
C ASP A 3 -22.48 -2.44 11.18
N LEU A 4 -22.50 -3.75 10.95
CA LEU A 4 -21.37 -4.64 11.26
C LEU A 4 -20.15 -4.33 10.40
N ILE A 5 -20.36 -4.02 9.12
CA ILE A 5 -19.29 -3.63 8.20
C ILE A 5 -18.71 -2.26 8.61
N ALA A 6 -19.56 -1.32 9.01
CA ALA A 6 -19.11 -0.01 9.50
C ALA A 6 -18.29 -0.13 10.79
N LEU A 7 -18.74 -0.97 11.74
CA LEU A 7 -18.05 -1.23 13.00
C LEU A 7 -16.70 -1.91 12.78
N LEU A 8 -16.64 -2.87 11.85
CA LEU A 8 -15.40 -3.55 11.46
C LEU A 8 -14.39 -2.56 10.84
N CYS A 9 -14.83 -1.72 9.90
CA CYS A 9 -13.98 -0.70 9.28
C CYS A 9 -13.48 0.32 10.30
N HIS A 10 -14.31 0.69 11.27
CA HIS A 10 -13.93 1.63 12.33
C HIS A 10 -12.91 1.01 13.29
N ALA A 11 -13.12 -0.24 13.71
CA ALA A 11 -12.18 -0.99 14.55
C ALA A 11 -10.82 -1.16 13.85
N LEU A 12 -10.81 -1.50 12.55
CA LEU A 12 -9.61 -1.61 11.74
C LEU A 12 -8.84 -0.28 11.64
N ARG A 13 -9.54 0.85 11.47
CA ARG A 13 -8.91 2.18 11.48
C ARG A 13 -8.23 2.49 12.82
N LEU A 14 -8.84 2.12 13.93
CA LEU A 14 -8.28 2.34 15.26
C LEU A 14 -7.00 1.51 15.48
N VAL A 15 -6.97 0.28 14.96
CA VAL A 15 -5.81 -0.61 15.06
C VAL A 15 -4.66 -0.15 14.16
N ILE A 16 -4.94 0.31 12.94
CA ILE A 16 -3.90 0.73 11.98
C ILE A 16 -3.31 2.10 12.32
N THR A 17 -4.08 2.99 12.94
CA THR A 17 -3.61 4.34 13.34
C THR A 17 -2.99 4.38 14.73
N GLY A 18 -3.00 3.26 15.46
CA GLY A 18 -2.39 3.11 16.76
C GLY A 18 -0.87 3.09 16.68
N ARG A 19 -0.27 4.26 16.97
CA ARG A 19 1.17 4.52 17.19
C ARG A 19 1.95 4.95 15.95
N THR A 20 1.67 6.17 15.48
CA THR A 20 2.77 7.03 15.06
C THR A 20 3.35 7.70 16.31
N PRO A 21 4.53 7.28 16.82
CA PRO A 21 5.25 8.16 17.74
C PRO A 21 5.51 9.45 16.97
N ARG A 22 4.85 10.54 17.39
CA ARG A 22 5.24 11.88 16.98
C ARG A 22 6.68 12.03 17.44
N HIS A 23 7.63 11.82 16.55
CA HIS A 23 9.00 12.23 16.74
C HIS A 23 8.94 13.75 16.92
N ARG A 24 8.80 14.21 18.17
CA ARG A 24 9.20 15.56 18.54
C ARG A 24 10.66 15.60 18.17
N ALA A 25 10.97 16.22 17.04
CA ALA A 25 12.33 16.59 16.70
C ALA A 25 12.86 17.37 17.89
N ARG A 26 13.74 16.73 18.67
CA ARG A 26 14.49 17.37 19.73
C ARG A 26 15.14 18.59 19.07
N ALA A 27 14.87 19.79 19.61
CA ALA A 27 15.44 21.02 19.09
C ALA A 27 16.95 20.83 19.00
N HIS A 28 17.45 20.70 17.78
CA HIS A 28 18.87 20.60 17.51
C HIS A 28 19.44 22.00 17.78
N PRO A 29 20.55 22.16 18.53
CA PRO A 29 21.24 23.45 18.56
C PRO A 29 21.49 23.89 17.12
N ALA A 30 21.14 25.14 16.83
CA ALA A 30 21.17 25.70 15.49
C ALA A 30 22.55 25.44 14.86
N PRO A 31 22.62 24.81 13.68
CA PRO A 31 23.89 24.65 12.99
C PRO A 31 24.44 26.04 12.69
N HIS A 32 25.72 26.26 13.00
CA HIS A 32 26.43 27.45 12.57
C HIS A 32 26.22 27.62 11.05
N THR A 33 25.66 28.77 10.66
CA THR A 33 25.30 29.06 9.28
C THR A 33 26.58 29.11 8.44
N ALA A 34 26.94 28.00 7.80
CA ALA A 34 27.87 28.05 6.68
C ALA A 34 27.28 29.00 5.63
N PRO A 35 28.11 29.80 4.93
CA PRO A 35 27.63 30.69 3.89
C PRO A 35 26.77 29.89 2.91
N ALA A 36 25.57 30.40 2.61
CA ALA A 36 24.62 29.73 1.74
C ALA A 36 25.32 29.39 0.41
N PRO A 37 25.28 28.12 -0.04
CA PRO A 37 25.84 27.78 -1.33
C PRO A 37 25.13 28.63 -2.39
N THR A 38 25.91 29.21 -3.30
CA THR A 38 25.37 30.00 -4.41
C THR A 38 24.35 29.15 -5.17
N PRO A 39 23.15 29.69 -5.51
CA PRO A 39 22.12 28.92 -6.19
C PRO A 39 22.66 28.49 -7.55
N ARG A 40 23.03 27.21 -7.67
CA ARG A 40 23.37 26.62 -8.96
C ARG A 40 22.11 26.60 -9.80
N SER A 41 22.22 27.12 -11.02
CA SER A 41 21.19 27.01 -12.05
C SER A 41 20.84 25.52 -12.25
N VAL A 42 19.67 25.11 -11.76
CA VAL A 42 19.10 23.80 -12.07
C VAL A 42 18.52 23.82 -13.48
N PRO A 43 18.75 22.80 -14.32
CA PRO A 43 18.16 22.77 -15.65
C PRO A 43 16.61 22.76 -15.59
N ARG A 44 15.93 23.36 -16.57
CA ARG A 44 14.46 23.58 -16.55
C ARG A 44 13.64 22.33 -16.17
N HIS A 45 13.96 21.17 -16.74
CA HIS A 45 13.25 19.92 -16.43
C HIS A 45 13.25 19.53 -14.93
N VAL A 46 14.29 19.94 -14.17
CA VAL A 46 14.41 19.67 -12.72
C VAL A 46 13.63 20.71 -11.93
N GLN A 47 13.50 21.93 -12.46
CA GLN A 47 12.65 22.95 -11.85
C GLN A 47 11.17 22.57 -11.97
N GLU A 48 10.77 21.98 -13.10
CA GLU A 48 9.41 21.45 -13.32
C GLU A 48 9.08 20.31 -12.33
N LEU A 49 10.05 19.45 -12.02
CA LEU A 49 9.91 18.35 -11.05
C LEU A 49 9.92 18.79 -9.57
N ARG A 50 10.23 20.06 -9.27
CA ARG A 50 10.27 20.59 -7.89
C ARG A 50 8.91 21.03 -7.37
N HIS A 51 7.89 21.06 -8.22
CA HIS A 51 6.53 21.33 -7.76
C HIS A 51 6.05 20.19 -6.86
N PRO A 52 5.43 20.50 -5.70
CA PRO A 52 4.82 19.47 -4.87
C PRO A 52 3.85 18.65 -5.71
N LEU A 53 4.05 17.33 -5.76
CA LEU A 53 3.08 16.44 -6.40
C LEU A 53 1.83 16.41 -5.53
N THR A 54 0.67 16.67 -6.15
CA THR A 54 -0.61 16.40 -5.51
C THR A 54 -0.72 14.90 -5.28
N GLY A 55 -0.87 14.47 -4.03
CA GLY A 55 -0.93 13.04 -3.70
C GLY A 55 -2.09 12.31 -4.38
N GLU A 56 -3.17 13.03 -4.73
CA GLU A 56 -4.31 12.49 -5.47
C GLU A 56 -3.99 12.22 -6.95
N ASP A 57 -3.06 12.99 -7.53
CA ASP A 57 -2.66 12.87 -8.95
C ASP A 57 -1.61 11.77 -9.15
N VAL A 58 -1.05 11.23 -8.06
CA VAL A 58 -0.03 10.19 -8.09
C VAL A 58 -0.63 8.88 -7.62
N ALA A 59 -0.47 7.82 -8.42
CA ALA A 59 -0.80 6.47 -7.99
C ALA A 59 0.08 6.07 -6.79
N LEU A 60 -0.43 6.28 -5.57
CA LEU A 60 0.21 5.85 -4.32
C LEU A 60 0.46 4.35 -4.27
N ILE A 61 -0.34 3.59 -5.03
CA ILE A 61 -0.23 2.15 -5.17
C ILE A 61 0.56 1.85 -6.44
N ARG A 62 1.63 1.07 -6.28
CA ARG A 62 2.44 0.54 -7.38
C ARG A 62 1.55 -0.30 -8.32
N PRO A 63 1.32 0.10 -9.58
CA PRO A 63 0.37 -0.58 -10.48
C PRO A 63 0.68 -2.06 -10.72
N TYR A 64 1.95 -2.45 -10.68
CA TYR A 64 2.37 -3.84 -10.83
C TYR A 64 2.02 -4.72 -9.63
N LEU A 65 1.89 -4.13 -8.44
CA LEU A 65 1.47 -4.84 -7.24
C LEU A 65 -0.02 -5.20 -7.35
N LEU A 66 -0.84 -4.26 -7.83
CA LEU A 66 -2.24 -4.52 -8.17
C LEU A 66 -2.39 -5.62 -9.24
N ALA A 67 -1.56 -5.60 -10.28
CA ALA A 67 -1.56 -6.64 -11.30
C ALA A 67 -1.20 -8.02 -10.71
N HIS A 68 -0.23 -8.04 -9.80
CA HIS A 68 0.19 -9.25 -9.10
C HIS A 68 -0.91 -9.80 -8.18
N GLU A 69 -1.56 -8.93 -7.39
CA GLU A 69 -2.70 -9.30 -6.51
C GLU A 69 -3.85 -9.90 -7.31
N ARG A 70 -4.26 -9.24 -8.41
CA ARG A 70 -5.29 -9.76 -9.32
C ARG A 70 -4.93 -11.13 -9.89
N HIS A 71 -3.66 -11.33 -10.24
CA HIS A 71 -3.21 -12.63 -10.75
C HIS A 71 -3.32 -13.72 -9.67
N ARG A 72 -2.91 -13.43 -8.42
CA ARG A 72 -3.05 -14.36 -7.29
C ARG A 72 -4.52 -14.68 -7.00
N GLU A 73 -5.39 -13.68 -6.99
CA GLU A 73 -6.84 -13.87 -6.79
C GLU A 73 -7.45 -14.75 -7.89
N HIS A 74 -7.11 -14.48 -9.15
CA HIS A 74 -7.61 -15.28 -10.26
C HIS A 74 -7.11 -16.73 -10.19
N ARG A 75 -5.90 -16.95 -9.68
CA ARG A 75 -5.37 -18.30 -9.46
C ARG A 75 -6.14 -19.03 -8.36
N LEU A 76 -6.34 -18.40 -7.21
CA LEU A 76 -7.16 -18.96 -6.12
C LEU A 76 -8.59 -19.27 -6.57
N GLN A 77 -9.19 -18.40 -7.38
CA GLN A 77 -10.53 -18.62 -7.90
C GLN A 77 -10.60 -19.84 -8.81
N LYS A 78 -9.57 -20.07 -9.64
CA LYS A 78 -9.46 -21.29 -10.46
C LYS A 78 -9.34 -22.53 -9.58
N GLU A 79 -8.45 -22.52 -8.58
CA GLU A 79 -8.28 -23.67 -7.68
C GLU A 79 -9.59 -24.01 -6.93
N ARG A 80 -10.32 -23.01 -6.47
CA ARG A 80 -11.65 -23.20 -5.84
C ARG A 80 -12.66 -23.83 -6.79
N ARG A 81 -12.67 -23.43 -8.07
CA ARG A 81 -13.55 -24.02 -9.08
C ARG A 81 -13.17 -25.47 -9.36
N THR A 82 -11.88 -25.76 -9.45
CA THR A 82 -11.36 -27.13 -9.58
C THR A 82 -11.80 -27.98 -8.40
N ALA A 83 -11.63 -27.48 -7.17
CA ALA A 83 -12.05 -28.18 -5.96
C ALA A 83 -13.55 -28.48 -5.97
N ALA A 84 -14.38 -27.50 -6.33
CA ALA A 84 -15.83 -27.69 -6.43
C ALA A 84 -16.20 -28.76 -7.48
N ALA A 85 -15.51 -28.79 -8.63
CA ALA A 85 -15.72 -29.80 -9.65
C ALA A 85 -15.29 -31.20 -9.18
N LEU A 86 -14.14 -31.31 -8.50
CA LEU A 86 -13.65 -32.57 -7.94
C LEU A 86 -14.56 -33.10 -6.82
N ALA A 87 -15.05 -32.21 -5.95
CA ALA A 87 -15.97 -32.55 -4.88
C ALA A 87 -17.29 -33.14 -5.41
N SER A 88 -17.75 -32.71 -6.60
CA SER A 88 -18.93 -33.30 -7.25
C SER A 88 -18.72 -34.78 -7.64
N MET A 89 -17.47 -35.20 -7.80
CA MET A 89 -17.07 -36.60 -8.04
C MET A 89 -16.71 -37.34 -6.74
N GLY A 90 -16.90 -36.71 -5.57
CA GLY A 90 -16.52 -37.26 -4.27
C GLY A 90 -15.02 -37.20 -3.96
N ILE A 91 -14.24 -36.45 -4.76
CA ILE A 91 -12.81 -36.26 -4.54
C ILE A 91 -12.61 -34.99 -3.73
N ASP A 92 -12.03 -35.13 -2.53
CA ASP A 92 -11.67 -33.98 -1.71
C ASP A 92 -10.35 -33.36 -2.21
N TYR A 93 -10.34 -32.05 -2.38
CA TYR A 93 -9.21 -31.30 -2.93
C TYR A 93 -8.94 -30.07 -2.07
N ASP A 94 -7.81 -30.12 -1.36
CA ASP A 94 -7.44 -29.05 -0.42
C ASP A 94 -6.82 -27.85 -1.17
N VAL A 95 -7.62 -26.81 -1.33
CA VAL A 95 -7.21 -25.53 -1.92
C VAL A 95 -6.29 -24.74 -0.98
N THR A 96 -6.33 -24.99 0.33
CA THR A 96 -5.53 -24.25 1.31
C THR A 96 -4.06 -24.69 1.29
N ALA A 97 -3.79 -25.94 0.94
CA ALA A 97 -2.44 -26.46 0.72
C ALA A 97 -1.68 -25.76 -0.42
N LEU A 98 -2.39 -25.13 -1.36
CA LEU A 98 -1.80 -24.46 -2.54
C LEU A 98 -1.67 -22.93 -2.39
N ALA A 99 -2.06 -22.39 -1.23
CA ALA A 99 -2.03 -20.95 -0.97
C ALA A 99 -0.70 -20.43 -0.39
N ILE A 100 0.28 -21.31 -0.19
CA ILE A 100 1.65 -21.02 0.31
C ILE A 100 2.52 -20.56 -0.85
#